data_AF-A0A8H8JP04-F1
#
_entry.id   AF-A0A8H8JP04-F1
#
_cell.length_a   1.000
_cell.length_b   1.000
_cell.length_c   1.000
_cell.angle_alpha   90.00
_cell.angle_beta   90.00
_cell.angle_gamma   90.00
#
_symmetry.space_group_name_H-M   'P 1'
#
loop_
_entity.id
_entity.type
_entity.pdbx_description
1 polymer ?
#
loop_
_entity_poly.entity_id
_entity_poly.type
_entity_poly.pdbx_seq_one_letter_code
_entity_poly.pdbx_strand_id
1 'polypeptide(L)'
;MELEDDGPDAHTTAADREWNKLSNDFTNAGYREGITAGKEASLQAGFDDGFASVGAPLGRRVGTLRGKANAALALCARLGSTQLEAELRDIIRCLAGVKLSALAPPDVQAIEHAKTHADDAPDVGDVEMSAQAHMDGLEDALEALSTTSLRQTAGDDPVARSVAAEAELARLVERLGAVCRTLGI
;
A
#
# COMPACT_ATOMS: atom_id res chain seq x y z
N MET A 1 1.52 68.12 45.06
CA MET A 1 2.63 67.30 44.56
C MET A 1 1.97 66.04 44.03
N GLU A 2 1.97 65.92 42.71
CA GLU A 2 1.11 65.05 41.94
C GLU A 2 1.28 63.57 42.30
N LEU A 3 0.15 62.86 42.32
CA LEU A 3 0.07 61.42 42.35
C LEU A 3 0.32 60.95 40.92
N GLU A 4 1.50 60.39 40.64
CA GLU A 4 1.74 59.62 39.42
C GLU A 4 1.08 58.24 39.60
N ASP A 5 -0.02 58.08 38.87
CA ASP A 5 -0.80 56.86 38.69
C ASP A 5 -0.01 55.87 37.82
N ASP A 6 0.58 54.86 38.45
CA ASP A 6 1.28 53.77 37.78
C ASP A 6 0.24 52.76 37.26
N GLY A 7 -0.20 52.97 36.02
CA GLY A 7 -1.29 52.21 35.38
C GLY A 7 -0.95 50.71 35.21
N PRO A 8 -1.78 49.77 35.68
CA PRO A 8 -1.39 48.38 35.85
C PRO A 8 -1.50 47.49 34.58
N ASP A 9 -1.35 47.96 33.34
CA ASP A 9 -2.04 47.23 32.25
C ASP A 9 -1.24 46.90 30.97
N ALA A 10 0.02 47.31 30.80
CA ALA A 10 0.76 47.07 29.56
C ALA A 10 1.51 45.72 29.51
N HIS A 11 2.16 45.32 30.60
CA HIS A 11 2.93 44.07 30.67
C HIS A 11 2.02 42.84 30.84
N THR A 12 0.93 42.99 31.60
CA THR A 12 -0.08 41.94 31.81
C THR A 12 -0.79 41.58 30.51
N THR A 13 -1.18 42.59 29.72
CA THR A 13 -1.83 42.36 28.41
C THR A 13 -0.89 41.79 27.34
N ALA A 14 0.41 42.09 27.39
CA ALA A 14 1.40 41.46 26.51
C ALA A 14 1.61 39.98 26.89
N ALA A 15 1.75 39.68 28.18
CA ALA A 15 1.85 38.32 28.69
C ALA A 15 0.60 37.50 28.35
N ASP A 16 -0.60 38.05 28.53
CA ASP A 16 -1.86 37.37 28.19
C ASP A 16 -1.98 37.07 26.69
N ARG A 17 -1.47 37.96 25.82
CA ARG A 17 -1.42 37.70 24.36
C ARG A 17 -0.46 36.56 24.03
N GLU A 18 0.72 36.54 24.65
CA GLU A 18 1.69 35.47 24.47
C GLU A 18 1.17 34.12 25.00
N TRP A 19 0.50 34.12 26.16
CA TRP A 19 -0.17 32.94 26.71
C TRP A 19 -1.28 32.42 25.81
N ASN A 20 -2.13 33.31 25.28
CA ASN A 20 -3.20 32.93 24.37
C ASN A 20 -2.65 32.36 23.05
N LYS A 21 -1.59 32.96 22.51
CA LYS A 21 -0.91 32.45 21.31
C LYS A 21 -0.33 31.06 21.58
N LEU A 22 0.42 30.90 22.67
CA LEU A 22 1.03 29.63 23.05
C LEU A 22 -0.03 28.54 23.28
N SER A 23 -1.14 28.87 23.93
CA SER A 23 -2.27 27.96 24.15
C SER A 23 -2.91 27.51 22.83
N ASN A 24 -3.11 28.43 21.89
CA ASN A 24 -3.66 28.11 20.57
C ASN A 24 -2.69 27.22 19.77
N ASP A 25 -1.38 27.52 19.82
CA ASP A 25 -0.36 26.74 19.14
C ASP A 25 -0.29 25.31 19.70
N PHE A 26 -0.32 25.13 21.03
CA PHE A 26 -0.37 23.81 21.66
C PHE A 26 -1.67 23.05 21.35
N THR A 27 -2.81 23.73 21.34
CA THR A 27 -4.11 23.10 21.02
C THR A 27 -4.13 22.63 19.57
N ASN A 28 -3.68 23.45 18.64
CA ASN A 28 -3.60 23.11 17.22
C ASN A 28 -2.58 21.99 16.97
N ALA A 29 -1.41 22.05 17.62
CA ALA A 29 -0.40 21.00 17.52
C ALA A 29 -0.92 19.67 18.05
N GLY A 30 -1.54 19.66 19.24
CA GLY A 30 -2.12 18.46 19.85
C GLY A 30 -3.27 17.87 19.02
N TYR A 31 -4.11 18.71 18.40
CA TYR A 31 -5.16 18.25 17.49
C TYR A 31 -4.60 17.60 16.22
N ARG A 32 -3.59 18.21 15.58
CA ARG A 32 -2.92 17.65 14.40
C ARG A 32 -2.18 16.35 14.72
N GLU A 33 -1.52 16.30 15.87
CA GLU A 33 -0.83 15.10 16.35
C GLU A 33 -1.84 13.98 16.64
N GLY A 34 -2.97 14.29 17.27
CA GLY A 34 -4.05 13.33 17.52
C GLY A 34 -4.66 12.76 16.24
N ILE A 35 -4.91 13.58 15.22
CA ILE A 35 -5.39 13.11 13.91
C ILE A 35 -4.35 12.21 13.25
N THR A 36 -3.09 12.63 13.24
CA THR A 36 -2.00 11.87 12.61
C THR A 36 -1.84 10.51 13.29
N ALA A 37 -1.76 10.50 14.62
CA ALA A 37 -1.65 9.29 15.41
C ALA A 37 -2.86 8.35 15.23
N GLY A 38 -4.07 8.90 15.14
CA GLY A 38 -5.28 8.11 14.87
C GLY A 38 -5.28 7.47 13.48
N LYS A 39 -4.92 8.25 12.45
CA LYS A 39 -4.79 7.75 11.06
C LYS A 39 -3.73 6.65 10.99
N GLU A 40 -2.55 6.89 11.55
CA GLU A 40 -1.44 5.92 11.58
C GLU A 40 -1.84 4.63 12.31
N ALA A 41 -2.46 4.74 13.48
CA ALA A 41 -2.91 3.57 14.25
C ALA A 41 -3.94 2.73 13.48
N SER A 42 -4.91 3.36 12.83
CA SER A 42 -5.91 2.66 12.01
C SER A 42 -5.31 2.01 10.76
N LEU A 43 -4.34 2.67 10.12
CA LEU A 43 -3.65 2.17 8.94
C LEU A 43 -2.76 0.96 9.27
N GLN A 44 -2.02 1.03 10.38
CA GLN A 44 -1.15 -0.06 10.79
C GLN A 44 -1.93 -1.32 11.17
N ALA A 45 -3.04 -1.16 11.89
CA ALA A 45 -3.92 -2.29 12.23
C ALA A 45 -4.48 -2.98 10.97
N GLY A 46 -4.88 -2.20 9.95
CA GLY A 46 -5.32 -2.74 8.66
C GLY A 46 -4.21 -3.47 7.89
N PHE A 47 -2.98 -2.93 7.91
CA PHE A 47 -1.83 -3.59 7.31
C PHE A 47 -1.51 -4.92 8.00
N ASP A 48 -1.47 -4.94 9.33
CA ASP A 48 -1.14 -6.12 10.11
C ASP A 48 -2.14 -7.25 9.86
N ASP A 49 -3.44 -6.91 9.81
CA ASP A 49 -4.49 -7.89 9.48
C ASP A 49 -4.35 -8.40 8.03
N GLY A 50 -4.16 -7.52 7.05
CA GLY A 50 -3.95 -7.92 5.65
C GLY A 50 -2.69 -8.78 5.45
N PHE A 51 -1.61 -8.46 6.18
CA PHE A 51 -0.39 -9.27 6.19
C PHE A 51 -0.63 -10.64 6.81
N ALA A 52 -1.32 -10.73 7.95
CA ALA A 52 -1.57 -11.99 8.65
C ALA A 52 -2.54 -12.90 7.87
N SER A 53 -3.63 -12.34 7.34
CA SER A 53 -4.73 -13.07 6.70
C SER A 53 -4.41 -13.48 5.25
N VAL A 54 -3.74 -12.60 4.48
CA VAL A 54 -3.50 -12.82 3.05
C VAL A 54 -2.02 -12.88 2.73
N GLY A 55 -1.27 -11.84 3.09
CA GLY A 55 0.11 -11.64 2.65
C GLY A 55 1.06 -12.78 3.04
N ALA A 56 1.09 -13.14 4.33
CA ALA A 56 1.98 -14.15 4.87
C ALA A 56 1.62 -15.58 4.40
N PRO A 57 0.35 -16.03 4.44
CA PRO A 57 -0.04 -17.32 3.87
C PRO A 57 0.29 -17.46 2.38
N LEU A 58 -0.03 -16.43 1.58
CA LEU A 58 0.21 -16.42 0.15
C LEU A 58 1.71 -16.40 -0.18
N GLY A 59 2.47 -15.56 0.52
CA GLY A 59 3.93 -15.49 0.41
C GLY A 59 4.59 -16.82 0.74
N ARG A 60 4.16 -17.49 1.82
CA ARG A 60 4.65 -18.84 2.17
C ARG A 60 4.34 -19.86 1.08
N ARG A 61 3.13 -19.85 0.51
CA ARG A 61 2.73 -20.78 -0.56
C ARG A 61 3.61 -20.62 -1.79
N VAL A 62 3.76 -19.40 -2.32
CA VAL A 62 4.60 -19.12 -3.50
C VAL A 62 6.08 -19.38 -3.20
N GLY A 63 6.57 -18.97 -2.03
CA GLY A 63 7.94 -19.21 -1.59
C GLY A 63 8.26 -20.70 -1.50
N THR A 64 7.36 -21.50 -0.94
CA THR A 64 7.51 -22.96 -0.87
C THR A 64 7.60 -23.59 -2.26
N LEU A 65 6.78 -23.15 -3.22
CA LEU A 65 6.82 -23.67 -4.59
C LEU A 65 8.12 -23.33 -5.29
N ARG A 66 8.60 -22.09 -5.15
CA ARG A 66 9.92 -21.67 -5.66
C ARG A 66 11.04 -22.50 -5.05
N GLY A 67 11.00 -22.74 -3.73
CA GLY A 67 11.97 -23.59 -3.04
C GLY A 67 11.97 -25.03 -3.57
N LYS A 68 10.79 -25.65 -3.69
CA LYS A 68 10.64 -27.01 -4.24
C LYS A 68 11.18 -27.12 -5.67
N ALA A 69 10.85 -26.17 -6.54
CA ALA A 69 11.34 -26.17 -7.92
C ALA A 69 12.87 -26.05 -8.00
N ASN A 70 13.48 -25.18 -7.19
CA ASN A 70 14.94 -25.06 -7.13
C ASN A 70 15.62 -26.31 -6.55
N ALA A 71 15.02 -26.93 -5.52
CA ALA A 71 15.53 -28.18 -4.96
C ALA A 71 15.46 -29.33 -5.98
N ALA A 72 14.35 -29.45 -6.71
CA ALA A 72 14.20 -30.41 -7.80
C ALA A 72 15.24 -30.16 -8.90
N LEU A 73 15.51 -28.90 -9.26
CA LEU A 73 16.54 -28.55 -10.25
C LEU A 73 17.94 -28.99 -9.81
N ALA A 74 18.29 -28.76 -8.55
CA ALA A 74 19.57 -29.18 -7.99
C ALA A 74 19.73 -30.71 -7.99
N LEU A 75 18.65 -31.45 -7.74
CA LEU A 75 18.63 -32.92 -7.85
C LEU A 75 18.75 -33.39 -9.29
N CYS A 76 18.01 -32.78 -10.23
CA CYS A 76 18.14 -33.03 -11.68
C CYS A 76 19.57 -32.87 -12.17
N ALA A 77 20.23 -31.78 -11.77
CA ALA A 77 21.62 -31.49 -12.15
C ALA A 77 22.59 -32.57 -11.64
N ARG A 78 22.34 -33.15 -10.46
CA ARG A 78 23.12 -34.28 -9.94
C ARG A 78 22.85 -35.60 -10.66
N LEU A 79 21.62 -35.82 -11.12
CA LEU A 79 21.19 -37.05 -11.79
C LEU A 79 21.47 -37.05 -13.30
N GLY A 80 21.82 -35.89 -13.88
CA GLY A 80 22.21 -35.77 -15.29
C GLY A 80 21.04 -35.79 -16.29
N SER A 81 19.81 -35.51 -15.84
CA SER A 81 18.63 -35.49 -16.73
C SER A 81 18.42 -34.11 -17.35
N THR A 82 18.94 -33.91 -18.56
CA THR A 82 18.95 -32.61 -19.27
C THR A 82 17.56 -32.12 -19.68
N GLN A 83 16.64 -33.04 -20.03
CA GLN A 83 15.27 -32.68 -20.40
C GLN A 83 14.46 -32.15 -19.21
N LEU A 84 14.59 -32.80 -18.04
CA LEU A 84 13.92 -32.37 -16.82
C LEU A 84 14.51 -31.06 -16.27
N GLU A 85 15.83 -30.86 -16.46
CA GLU A 85 16.49 -29.61 -16.11
C GLU A 85 15.92 -28.41 -16.88
N ALA A 86 15.73 -28.54 -18.19
CA ALA A 86 15.16 -27.48 -19.02
C ALA A 86 13.73 -27.12 -18.58
N GLU A 87 12.89 -28.13 -18.33
CA GLU A 87 11.51 -27.93 -17.85
C GLU A 87 11.49 -27.23 -16.48
N LEU A 88 12.36 -27.63 -15.54
CA LEU A 88 12.43 -26.99 -14.23
C LEU A 88 12.92 -25.54 -14.30
N ARG A 89 13.87 -25.23 -15.17
CA ARG A 89 14.32 -23.84 -15.39
C ARG A 89 13.19 -22.98 -15.94
N ASP A 90 12.35 -23.52 -16.81
CA ASP A 90 11.16 -22.82 -17.31
C ASP A 90 10.14 -22.59 -16.19
N ILE A 91 9.80 -23.64 -15.42
CA ILE A 91 8.89 -23.53 -14.27
C ILE A 91 9.40 -22.49 -13.26
N ILE A 92 10.69 -22.48 -12.94
CA ILE A 92 11.29 -21.49 -12.02
C ILE A 92 11.14 -20.07 -12.57
N ARG A 93 11.38 -19.87 -13.87
CA ARG A 93 11.21 -18.57 -14.53
C ARG A 93 9.76 -18.10 -14.44
N CYS A 94 8.79 -18.97 -14.74
CA CYS A 94 7.38 -18.66 -14.62
C CYS A 94 6.99 -18.32 -13.17
N LEU A 95 7.41 -19.15 -12.20
CA LEU A 95 7.17 -18.92 -10.77
C LEU A 95 7.81 -17.62 -10.26
N ALA A 96 8.94 -17.18 -10.83
CA ALA A 96 9.56 -15.90 -10.49
C ALA A 96 8.73 -14.70 -11.00
N GLY A 97 8.05 -14.85 -12.13
CA GLY A 97 7.18 -13.82 -12.70
C GLY A 97 5.83 -13.65 -11.97
N VAL A 98 5.42 -14.63 -11.16
CA VAL A 98 4.17 -14.58 -10.38
C VAL A 98 4.25 -13.47 -9.32
N LYS A 99 3.38 -12.45 -9.43
CA LYS A 99 3.26 -11.34 -8.49
C LYS A 99 2.23 -11.67 -7.41
N LEU A 100 2.58 -11.46 -6.13
CA LEU A 100 1.65 -11.65 -5.01
C LEU A 100 0.43 -10.73 -5.12
N SER A 101 0.61 -9.50 -5.57
CA SER A 101 -0.48 -8.54 -5.81
C SER A 101 -1.44 -8.95 -6.93
N ALA A 102 -1.04 -9.88 -7.80
CA ALA A 102 -1.91 -10.46 -8.80
C ALA A 102 -2.67 -11.68 -8.28
N LEU A 103 -2.18 -12.35 -7.24
CA LEU A 103 -2.82 -13.51 -6.60
C LEU A 103 -3.72 -13.14 -5.43
N ALA A 104 -3.44 -12.01 -4.76
CA ALA A 104 -4.23 -11.54 -3.65
C ALA A 104 -5.70 -11.39 -4.08
N PRO A 105 -6.65 -11.91 -3.30
CA PRO A 105 -8.06 -11.69 -3.57
C PRO A 105 -8.33 -10.18 -3.69
N PRO A 106 -9.16 -9.77 -4.66
CA PRO A 106 -9.58 -8.38 -4.75
C PRO A 106 -10.29 -8.00 -3.45
N ASP A 107 -9.91 -6.84 -2.89
CA ASP A 107 -10.54 -6.32 -1.68
C ASP A 107 -11.92 -5.75 -2.03
N VAL A 108 -12.92 -6.62 -2.01
CA VAL A 108 -14.33 -6.26 -2.31
C VAL A 108 -14.84 -5.21 -1.34
N GLN A 109 -14.40 -5.23 -0.08
CA GLN A 109 -14.82 -4.26 0.93
C GLN A 109 -14.24 -2.88 0.64
N ALA A 110 -12.98 -2.78 0.23
CA ALA A 110 -12.39 -1.52 -0.21
C ALA A 110 -13.03 -0.98 -1.50
N ILE A 111 -13.37 -1.86 -2.45
CA ILE A 111 -14.05 -1.48 -3.71
C ILE A 111 -15.46 -0.97 -3.42
N GLU A 112 -16.22 -1.65 -2.56
CA GLU A 112 -17.56 -1.23 -2.17
C GLU A 112 -17.53 0.07 -1.34
N HIS A 113 -16.62 0.19 -0.38
CA HIS A 113 -16.47 1.42 0.41
C HIS A 113 -16.12 2.63 -0.46
N ALA A 114 -15.19 2.48 -1.41
CA ALA A 114 -14.85 3.51 -2.38
C ALA A 114 -16.03 3.87 -3.30
N LYS A 115 -16.86 2.89 -3.66
CA LYS A 115 -18.07 3.11 -4.46
C LYS A 115 -19.18 3.82 -3.66
N THR A 116 -19.30 3.54 -2.37
CA THR A 116 -20.31 4.14 -1.49
C THR A 116 -19.92 5.56 -1.02
N HIS A 117 -18.63 5.83 -0.83
CA HIS A 117 -18.12 7.15 -0.41
C HIS A 117 -17.62 8.01 -1.58
N ALA A 118 -17.91 7.62 -2.82
CA ALA A 118 -17.64 8.46 -3.99
C ALA A 118 -18.45 9.78 -3.97
N ASP A 119 -19.61 9.79 -3.31
CA ASP A 119 -20.50 10.95 -3.18
C ASP A 119 -20.48 11.61 -1.78
N ASP A 120 -19.90 10.97 -0.76
CA ASP A 120 -19.84 11.44 0.64
C ASP A 120 -18.38 11.54 1.11
N ALA A 121 -17.62 12.45 0.50
CA ALA A 121 -16.33 12.85 1.05
C ALA A 121 -16.58 13.53 2.42
N PRO A 122 -15.99 13.06 3.53
CA PRO A 122 -16.08 13.79 4.78
C PRO A 122 -15.47 15.17 4.57
N ASP A 123 -16.24 16.22 4.86
CA ASP A 123 -15.77 17.59 5.05
C ASP A 123 -14.85 17.62 6.27
N VAL A 124 -13.62 17.11 6.09
CA VAL A 124 -12.51 17.28 7.02
C VAL A 124 -12.07 18.73 6.90
N GLY A 125 -12.82 19.62 7.56
CA GLY A 125 -12.72 21.06 7.39
C GLY A 125 -11.29 21.59 7.20
N ASP A 126 -11.11 22.33 6.10
CA ASP A 126 -10.26 23.48 5.78
C ASP A 126 -8.91 23.77 6.50
N VAL A 127 -8.31 22.85 7.25
CA VAL A 127 -7.00 23.14 7.88
C VAL A 127 -5.81 22.77 6.97
N GLU A 128 -6.02 21.94 5.94
CA GLU A 128 -5.02 21.63 4.90
C GLU A 128 -5.20 22.41 3.58
N MET A 129 -6.22 23.27 3.47
CA MET A 129 -6.57 23.89 2.19
C MET A 129 -5.50 24.84 1.64
N SER A 130 -4.72 25.51 2.50
CA SER A 130 -3.73 26.51 2.04
C SER A 130 -2.50 25.91 1.37
N ALA A 131 -2.07 24.71 1.76
CA ALA A 131 -0.89 24.06 1.17
C ALA A 131 -1.28 23.16 0.00
N GLN A 132 -2.44 22.50 0.13
CA GLN A 132 -2.94 21.55 -0.87
C GLN A 132 -3.47 22.27 -2.11
N ALA A 133 -4.23 23.37 -1.97
CA ALA A 133 -4.69 24.17 -3.11
C ALA A 133 -3.54 24.78 -3.94
N HIS A 134 -2.36 24.96 -3.34
CA HIS A 134 -1.18 25.46 -4.05
C HIS A 134 -0.47 24.35 -4.85
N MET A 135 -0.51 23.10 -4.38
CA MET A 135 0.01 21.95 -5.13
C MET A 135 -0.97 21.49 -6.21
N ASP A 136 -2.28 21.53 -5.96
CA ASP A 136 -3.31 21.17 -6.94
C ASP A 136 -3.23 22.06 -8.19
N GLY A 137 -3.04 23.38 -8.01
CA GLY A 137 -2.82 24.30 -9.12
C GLY A 137 -1.50 24.07 -9.88
N LEU A 138 -0.51 23.44 -9.24
CA LEU A 138 0.77 23.08 -9.87
C LEU A 138 0.63 21.78 -10.68
N GLU A 139 -0.15 20.81 -10.18
CA GLU A 139 -0.45 19.54 -10.85
C GLU A 139 -1.31 19.76 -12.11
N ASP A 140 -2.37 20.57 -12.03
CA ASP A 140 -3.20 20.92 -13.20
C ASP A 140 -2.38 21.57 -14.33
N ALA A 141 -1.43 22.44 -13.96
CA ALA A 141 -0.52 23.07 -14.92
C ALA A 141 0.51 22.10 -15.52
N LEU A 142 0.94 21.09 -14.76
CA LEU A 142 1.83 20.01 -15.22
C LEU A 142 1.09 19.00 -16.10
N GLU A 143 -0.17 18.69 -15.80
CA GLU A 143 -1.01 17.76 -16.57
C GLU A 143 -1.41 18.34 -17.93
N ALA A 144 -1.72 19.65 -17.98
CA ALA A 144 -1.93 20.36 -19.24
C ALA A 144 -0.69 20.30 -20.17
N LEU A 145 0.51 20.19 -19.60
CA LEU A 145 1.77 20.04 -20.33
C LEU A 145 2.11 18.58 -20.68
N SER A 146 1.46 17.61 -20.01
CA SER A 146 1.72 16.17 -20.12
C SER A 146 0.66 15.45 -20.98
N THR A 147 0.16 16.10 -22.02
CA THR A 147 -0.72 15.48 -23.01
C THR A 147 0.07 14.69 -24.06
N THR A 148 0.92 13.77 -23.64
CA THR A 148 1.45 12.70 -24.50
C THR A 148 1.79 11.48 -23.66
N SER A 149 0.97 10.43 -23.82
CA SER A 149 1.24 9.05 -23.45
C SER A 149 0.80 8.56 -22.06
N LEU A 150 -0.50 8.65 -21.76
CA LEU A 150 -1.18 7.60 -20.99
C LEU A 150 -2.39 7.12 -21.78
N ARG A 151 -2.11 6.25 -22.75
CA ARG A 151 -3.09 5.36 -23.34
C ARG A 151 -3.66 4.53 -22.19
N GLN A 152 -4.84 4.91 -21.72
CA GLN A 152 -5.70 4.09 -20.88
C GLN A 152 -5.71 2.66 -21.43
N THR A 153 -5.01 1.75 -20.74
CA THR A 153 -5.32 0.33 -20.88
C THR A 153 -6.62 0.14 -20.13
N ALA A 154 -7.68 0.09 -20.94
CA ALA A 154 -9.04 -0.19 -20.55
C ALA A 154 -9.15 -1.33 -19.53
N GLY A 155 -9.93 -1.10 -18.48
CA GLY A 155 -10.71 -2.09 -17.72
C GLY A 155 -10.12 -3.48 -17.55
N ASP A 156 -9.05 -3.62 -16.77
CA ASP A 156 -8.63 -4.93 -16.27
C ASP A 156 -9.40 -5.23 -14.98
N ASP A 157 -10.45 -6.07 -15.06
CA ASP A 157 -11.23 -6.48 -13.90
C ASP A 157 -10.28 -7.15 -12.87
N PRO A 158 -10.11 -6.58 -11.65
CA PRO A 158 -9.19 -7.10 -10.66
C PRO A 158 -9.53 -8.53 -10.24
N VAL A 159 -10.81 -8.91 -10.31
CA VAL A 159 -11.28 -10.27 -10.05
C VAL A 159 -10.77 -11.20 -11.14
N ALA A 160 -10.98 -10.87 -12.41
CA ALA A 160 -10.54 -11.68 -13.54
C ALA A 160 -9.02 -11.91 -13.54
N ARG A 161 -8.25 -10.86 -13.23
CA ARG A 161 -6.79 -10.95 -13.10
C ARG A 161 -6.36 -11.90 -11.98
N SER A 162 -7.03 -11.86 -10.82
CA SER A 162 -6.74 -12.75 -9.69
C SER A 162 -7.02 -14.21 -9.99
N VAL A 163 -8.16 -14.49 -10.66
CA VAL A 163 -8.54 -15.83 -11.10
C VAL A 163 -7.54 -16.38 -12.12
N ALA A 164 -7.12 -15.56 -13.08
CA ALA A 164 -6.12 -15.95 -14.07
C ALA A 164 -4.76 -16.25 -13.43
N ALA A 165 -4.32 -15.44 -12.46
CA ALA A 165 -3.06 -15.66 -11.74
C ALA A 165 -3.08 -16.95 -10.89
N GLU A 166 -4.21 -17.24 -10.21
CA GLU A 166 -4.38 -18.50 -9.47
C GLU A 166 -4.41 -19.71 -10.40
N ALA A 167 -5.08 -19.60 -11.56
CA ALA A 167 -5.10 -20.68 -12.56
C ALA A 167 -3.70 -20.99 -13.11
N GLU A 168 -2.90 -19.96 -13.40
CA GLU A 168 -1.50 -20.14 -13.83
C GLU A 168 -0.64 -20.77 -12.72
N LEU A 169 -0.82 -20.33 -11.47
CA LEU A 169 -0.11 -20.92 -10.33
C LEU A 169 -0.48 -22.41 -10.17
N ALA A 170 -1.76 -22.77 -10.29
CA ALA A 170 -2.22 -24.16 -10.22
C ALA A 170 -1.59 -25.02 -11.34
N ARG A 171 -1.51 -24.47 -12.56
CA ARG A 171 -0.84 -25.15 -13.69
C ARG A 171 0.64 -25.39 -13.41
N LEU A 172 1.35 -24.41 -12.84
CA LEU A 172 2.77 -24.55 -12.47
C LEU A 172 2.97 -25.59 -11.35
N VAL A 173 2.04 -25.66 -10.38
CA VAL A 173 2.05 -26.68 -9.34
C VAL A 173 1.91 -28.08 -9.95
N GLU A 174 0.99 -28.27 -10.88
CA GLU A 174 0.77 -29.56 -11.54
C GLU A 174 1.99 -29.98 -12.37
N ARG A 175 2.56 -29.06 -13.15
CA ARG A 175 3.80 -29.28 -13.92
C ARG A 175 4.97 -29.67 -13.00
N LEU A 176 5.18 -28.94 -11.91
CA LEU A 176 6.23 -29.26 -10.95
C LEU A 176 6.00 -30.64 -10.31
N GLY A 177 4.75 -30.96 -9.94
CA GLY A 177 4.40 -32.27 -9.41
C GLY A 177 4.65 -33.40 -10.39
N ALA A 178 4.40 -33.19 -11.69
CA ALA A 178 4.72 -34.17 -12.73
C ALA A 178 6.23 -34.41 -12.84
N VAL A 179 7.05 -33.36 -12.81
CA VAL A 179 8.52 -33.50 -12.83
C VAL A 179 9.06 -34.16 -11.56
N CYS A 180 8.52 -33.84 -10.39
CA CYS A 180 8.91 -34.51 -9.14
C CYS A 180 8.60 -36.02 -9.19
N ARG A 181 7.42 -36.39 -9.71
CA ARG A 181 7.07 -37.81 -9.90
C ARG A 181 8.00 -38.55 -10.86
N THR A 182 8.44 -37.91 -11.95
CA THR A 182 9.41 -38.54 -12.87
C THR A 182 10.80 -38.66 -12.24
N LEU A 183 11.14 -37.78 -11.31
CA LEU A 183 12.37 -37.84 -10.51
C LEU A 183 12.32 -38.83 -9.34
N GLY A 184 11.14 -39.33 -8.97
CA GLY A 184 10.95 -40.23 -7.83
C GLY A 184 11.00 -39.54 -6.47
N ILE A 185 10.64 -38.24 -6.41
CA ILE A 185 10.57 -37.41 -5.20
C ILE A 185 9.18 -36.82 -4.98
#